data_AF-A0AAV5PC16-F1
#
_entry.id   AF-A0AAV5PC16-F1
#
_cell.length_a   1.000
_cell.length_b   1.000
_cell.length_c   1.000
_cell.angle_alpha   90.00
_cell.angle_beta   90.00
_cell.angle_gamma   90.00
#
_symmetry.space_group_name_H-M   'P 1'
#
loop_
_entity.id
_entity.type
_entity.pdbx_description
1 polymer ?
#
loop_
_entity_poly.entity_id
_entity_poly.type
_entity_poly.pdbx_seq_one_letter_code
_entity_poly.pdbx_strand_id
1 'polypeptide(L)'
;MAMNKEDIAIQFELLLKEYSVARYEDSIWAFPDYPHRIKSNYGWKIHISAILTNAIQIARKFLTLNQKYHFDFKIISSIPYLEQMNMGYFGNSQVGKFITIYPDQSAVTETLELLYYYFHDDVGIRVGSDISYKQGLNVYYRYGTLLDDVENIDKRDKKLKPSSNVEKIYDYRLERYNSLPTRYLILEAIKQKGPSGVLLALDLQTKLKVIIRYAEKYYNIESAGIDERDRLISASSLLEKDFV
;
A
#
# COMPACT_ATOMS: atom_id res chain seq x y z
N MET A 1 30.08 10.00 -6.29
CA MET A 1 29.80 11.06 -5.32
C MET A 1 28.34 10.93 -4.91
N ALA A 2 28.02 10.97 -3.62
CA ALA A 2 26.64 11.09 -3.19
C ALA A 2 26.11 12.46 -3.64
N MET A 3 24.92 12.50 -4.27
CA MET A 3 24.27 13.78 -4.60
C MET A 3 24.01 14.57 -3.33
N ASN A 4 24.23 15.89 -3.38
CA ASN A 4 23.85 16.76 -2.28
C ASN A 4 22.31 16.98 -2.30
N LYS A 5 21.73 17.52 -1.22
CA LYS A 5 20.27 17.71 -1.13
C LYS A 5 19.71 18.66 -2.21
N GLU A 6 20.48 19.65 -2.63
CA GLU A 6 20.08 20.64 -3.63
C GLU A 6 19.99 20.00 -5.03
N ASP A 7 20.95 19.13 -5.37
CA ASP A 7 20.94 18.35 -6.61
C ASP A 7 19.68 17.45 -6.71
N ILE A 8 19.31 16.79 -5.60
CA ILE A 8 18.13 15.91 -5.55
C ILE A 8 16.85 16.74 -5.76
N ALA A 9 16.75 17.92 -5.15
CA ALA A 9 15.59 18.80 -5.32
C ALA A 9 15.44 19.25 -6.78
N ILE A 10 16.52 19.71 -7.41
CA ILE A 10 16.53 20.14 -8.81
C ILE A 10 16.16 18.98 -9.74
N GLN A 11 16.76 17.80 -9.55
CA GLN A 11 16.46 16.63 -10.38
C GLN A 11 15.01 16.16 -10.24
N PHE A 12 14.44 16.23 -9.03
CA PHE A 12 13.04 15.88 -8.82
C PHE A 12 12.11 16.85 -9.54
N GLU A 13 12.38 18.16 -9.50
CA GLU A 13 11.60 19.16 -10.24
C GLU A 13 11.70 18.97 -11.75
N LEU A 14 12.90 18.67 -12.27
CA LEU A 14 13.09 18.36 -13.69
C LEU A 14 12.33 17.11 -14.11
N LEU A 15 12.31 16.08 -13.26
CA LEU A 15 11.51 14.87 -13.49
C LEU A 15 10.01 15.19 -13.54
N LEU A 16 9.46 15.99 -12.63
CA LEU A 16 8.04 16.33 -12.69
C LEU A 16 7.69 17.09 -13.98
N LYS A 17 8.56 18.01 -14.41
CA LYS A 17 8.42 18.73 -15.69
C LYS A 17 8.48 17.80 -16.90
N GLU A 18 9.38 16.81 -16.90
CA GLU A 18 9.52 15.79 -17.95
C GLU A 18 8.20 15.03 -18.20
N TYR A 19 7.40 14.81 -17.15
CA TYR A 19 6.13 14.08 -17.21
C TYR A 19 4.90 14.98 -17.21
N SER A 20 5.05 16.29 -17.44
CA SER A 20 3.94 17.26 -17.44
C SER A 20 3.14 17.24 -16.12
N VAL A 21 3.85 17.11 -15.00
CA VAL A 21 3.28 17.16 -13.65
C VAL A 21 3.67 18.50 -13.02
N ALA A 22 2.66 19.29 -12.66
CA ALA A 22 2.86 20.64 -12.17
C ALA A 22 2.14 20.88 -10.85
N ARG A 23 2.71 21.76 -10.04
CA ARG A 23 2.16 22.21 -8.76
C ARG A 23 1.18 23.36 -9.01
N TYR A 24 0.03 23.35 -8.33
CA TYR A 24 -0.84 24.53 -8.23
C TYR A 24 -0.38 25.48 -7.11
N GLU A 25 -0.70 26.77 -7.25
CA GLU A 25 -0.38 27.79 -6.24
C GLU A 25 -0.89 27.35 -4.84
N ASP A 26 -0.07 27.58 -3.81
CA ASP A 26 -0.32 27.20 -2.41
C ASP A 26 -0.56 25.71 -2.09
N SER A 27 -0.38 24.80 -3.05
CA SER A 27 -0.51 23.35 -2.82
C SER A 27 0.84 22.69 -2.50
N ILE A 28 0.91 21.70 -1.61
CA ILE A 28 2.11 20.81 -1.49
C ILE A 28 2.12 19.70 -2.54
N TRP A 29 1.06 19.60 -3.34
CA TRP A 29 0.82 18.56 -4.31
C TRP A 29 1.03 19.09 -5.73
N ALA A 30 1.61 18.24 -6.56
CA ALA A 30 1.64 18.37 -8.00
C ALA A 30 0.70 17.34 -8.65
N PHE A 31 0.13 17.74 -9.77
CA PHE A 31 -0.92 17.04 -10.50
C PHE A 31 -0.52 16.91 -11.97
N PRO A 32 -0.95 15.84 -12.65
CA PRO A 32 -0.78 15.74 -14.09
C PRO A 32 -1.66 16.76 -14.83
N ASP A 33 -1.22 17.18 -16.01
CA ASP A 33 -1.95 18.08 -16.92
C ASP A 33 -3.03 17.34 -17.73
N TYR A 34 -3.93 16.63 -17.05
CA TYR A 34 -5.14 16.06 -17.64
C TYR A 34 -6.30 16.09 -16.64
N PRO A 35 -7.56 16.18 -17.13
CA PRO A 35 -8.71 16.26 -16.24
C PRO A 35 -8.87 14.98 -15.40
N HIS A 36 -9.00 15.16 -14.09
CA HIS A 36 -9.28 14.07 -13.17
C HIS A 36 -10.66 13.45 -13.44
N ARG A 37 -10.73 12.12 -13.38
CA ARG A 37 -11.94 11.32 -13.65
C ARG A 37 -12.64 10.86 -12.37
N ILE A 38 -12.32 11.46 -11.24
CA ILE A 38 -12.94 11.15 -9.94
C ILE A 38 -14.40 11.62 -9.96
N LYS A 39 -15.35 10.68 -9.99
CA LYS A 39 -16.79 10.97 -10.04
C LYS A 39 -17.53 10.80 -8.71
N SER A 40 -16.90 10.16 -7.72
CA SER A 40 -17.52 9.84 -6.43
C SER A 40 -16.90 10.66 -5.31
N ASN A 41 -17.72 11.09 -4.34
CA ASN A 41 -17.22 11.74 -3.12
C ASN A 41 -16.45 10.77 -2.22
N TYR A 42 -16.69 9.45 -2.33
CA TYR A 42 -16.04 8.40 -1.53
C TYR A 42 -15.52 7.25 -2.38
N GLY A 43 -14.41 6.67 -1.95
CA GLY A 43 -13.81 5.52 -2.62
C GLY A 43 -12.48 5.09 -2.02
N TRP A 44 -11.89 4.07 -2.61
CA TRP A 44 -10.54 3.63 -2.37
C TRP A 44 -9.52 4.65 -2.89
N LYS A 45 -8.47 4.86 -2.09
CA LYS A 45 -7.23 5.50 -2.48
C LYS A 45 -6.07 4.59 -2.17
N ILE A 46 -5.06 4.65 -3.01
CA ILE A 46 -3.80 3.92 -2.83
C ILE A 46 -2.70 4.95 -2.59
N HIS A 47 -1.78 4.66 -1.69
CA HIS A 47 -0.65 5.51 -1.37
C HIS A 47 0.64 4.72 -1.56
N ILE A 48 1.61 5.33 -2.25
CA ILE A 48 2.98 4.85 -2.35
C ILE A 48 3.82 5.76 -1.47
N SER A 49 4.67 5.17 -0.63
CA SER A 49 5.57 5.92 0.27
C SER A 49 6.97 6.03 -0.29
N ALA A 50 7.68 7.10 0.07
CA ALA A 50 9.10 7.23 -0.21
C ALA A 50 9.86 7.85 0.96
N ILE A 51 11.17 7.60 0.99
CA ILE A 51 12.14 8.38 1.75
C ILE A 51 12.88 9.33 0.79
N LEU A 52 13.63 10.30 1.31
CA LEU A 52 14.29 11.30 0.47
C LEU A 52 15.28 10.68 -0.54
N THR A 53 15.97 9.61 -0.14
CA THR A 53 17.02 8.97 -0.97
C THR A 53 16.47 8.15 -2.14
N ASN A 54 15.20 7.75 -2.12
CA ASN A 54 14.58 6.99 -3.22
C ASN A 54 13.40 7.70 -3.89
N ALA A 55 13.07 8.93 -3.48
CA ALA A 55 11.94 9.70 -4.01
C ALA A 55 11.96 9.84 -5.54
N ILE A 56 13.12 10.18 -6.14
CA ILE A 56 13.27 10.32 -7.59
C ILE A 56 13.05 8.97 -8.30
N GLN A 57 13.62 7.89 -7.75
CA GLN A 57 13.48 6.54 -8.32
C GLN A 57 12.02 6.09 -8.31
N ILE A 58 11.34 6.21 -7.17
CA ILE A 58 9.92 5.83 -7.02
C ILE A 58 9.05 6.69 -7.93
N ALA A 59 9.27 8.00 -7.97
CA ALA A 59 8.50 8.90 -8.83
C ALA A 59 8.69 8.55 -10.31
N ARG A 60 9.93 8.37 -10.79
CA ARG A 60 10.19 7.99 -12.18
C ARG A 60 9.51 6.68 -12.53
N LYS A 61 9.66 5.67 -11.68
CA LYS A 61 9.03 4.34 -11.84
C LYS A 61 7.51 4.44 -11.92
N PHE A 62 6.88 5.20 -11.03
CA PHE A 62 5.43 5.42 -11.04
C PHE A 62 4.98 6.20 -12.28
N LEU A 63 5.66 7.30 -12.62
CA LEU A 63 5.26 8.15 -13.75
C LEU A 63 5.40 7.42 -15.09
N THR A 64 6.48 6.64 -15.29
CA THR A 64 6.63 5.75 -16.45
C THR A 64 5.53 4.69 -16.49
N LEU A 65 5.21 4.06 -15.35
CA LEU A 65 4.09 3.11 -15.27
C LEU A 65 2.76 3.79 -15.66
N ASN A 66 2.55 5.00 -15.17
CA ASN A 66 1.30 5.74 -15.35
C ASN A 66 1.07 6.22 -16.79
N GLN A 67 2.12 6.33 -17.62
CA GLN A 67 1.95 6.57 -19.06
C GLN A 67 1.16 5.45 -19.75
N LYS A 68 1.16 4.22 -19.21
CA LYS A 68 0.41 3.08 -19.76
C LYS A 68 -0.99 2.95 -19.15
N TYR A 69 -1.12 3.16 -17.84
CA TYR A 69 -2.35 2.85 -17.11
C TYR A 69 -3.25 4.06 -16.87
N HIS A 70 -2.73 5.28 -17.00
CA HIS A 70 -3.49 6.54 -16.90
C HIS A 70 -4.33 6.67 -15.62
N PHE A 71 -3.74 6.31 -14.47
CA PHE A 71 -4.38 6.53 -13.18
C PHE A 71 -4.54 8.02 -12.90
N ASP A 72 -5.60 8.38 -12.18
CA ASP A 72 -5.66 9.66 -11.50
C ASP A 72 -4.73 9.63 -10.30
N PHE A 73 -3.92 10.67 -10.13
CA PHE A 73 -2.99 10.75 -9.02
C PHE A 73 -2.64 12.18 -8.64
N LYS A 74 -2.03 12.31 -7.46
CA LYS A 74 -1.24 13.47 -7.05
C LYS A 74 0.05 12.99 -6.41
N ILE A 75 1.10 13.79 -6.52
CA ILE A 75 2.43 13.51 -5.97
C ILE A 75 2.91 14.74 -5.21
N ILE A 76 3.73 14.56 -4.17
CA ILE A 76 4.37 15.71 -3.51
C ILE A 76 5.17 16.52 -4.51
N SER A 77 5.05 17.85 -4.44
CA SER A 77 5.56 18.74 -5.47
C SER A 77 7.06 19.05 -5.39
N SER A 78 7.72 18.76 -4.26
CA SER A 78 9.16 18.98 -4.10
C SER A 78 9.78 18.13 -2.98
N ILE A 79 11.10 17.96 -3.04
CA ILE A 79 11.86 17.24 -2.01
C ILE A 79 11.76 17.92 -0.62
N PRO A 80 11.84 19.26 -0.49
CA PRO A 80 11.58 19.93 0.78
C PRO A 80 10.19 19.63 1.35
N TYR A 81 9.14 19.58 0.53
CA TYR A 81 7.81 19.20 1.01
C TYR A 81 7.71 17.74 1.41
N LEU A 82 8.44 16.84 0.74
CA LEU A 82 8.50 15.43 1.15
C LEU A 82 9.20 15.30 2.51
N GLU A 83 10.27 16.05 2.75
CA GLU A 83 10.96 16.09 4.05
C GLU A 83 9.99 16.57 5.14
N GLN A 84 9.31 17.69 4.94
CA GLN A 84 8.31 18.22 5.88
C GLN A 84 7.15 17.24 6.13
N MET A 85 6.64 16.58 5.07
CA MET A 85 5.60 15.55 5.19
C MET A 85 6.09 14.38 6.05
N ASN A 86 7.30 13.89 5.81
CA ASN A 86 7.89 12.79 6.56
C ASN A 86 8.18 13.17 8.03
N MET A 87 8.42 14.45 8.31
CA MET A 87 8.52 15.01 9.67
C MET A 87 7.15 15.27 10.33
N GLY A 88 6.04 15.07 9.60
CA GLY A 88 4.68 15.24 10.12
C GLY A 88 4.18 16.68 10.17
N TYR A 89 4.83 17.63 9.49
CA TYR A 89 4.45 19.05 9.52
C TYR A 89 3.05 19.32 8.95
N PHE A 90 2.54 18.43 8.09
CA PHE A 90 1.19 18.48 7.54
C PHE A 90 0.19 17.59 8.32
N GLY A 91 0.57 17.16 9.52
CA GLY A 91 -0.20 16.27 10.39
C GLY A 91 0.14 14.79 10.21
N ASN A 92 -0.01 14.02 11.29
CA ASN A 92 0.36 12.59 11.35
C ASN A 92 -0.30 11.71 10.27
N SER A 93 -1.47 12.12 9.77
CA SER A 93 -2.19 11.39 8.73
C SER A 93 -1.61 11.57 7.32
N GLN A 94 -0.72 12.53 7.12
CA GLN A 94 -0.07 12.81 5.84
C GLN A 94 1.26 12.07 5.72
N VAL A 95 1.87 11.69 6.84
CA VAL A 95 3.19 11.02 6.87
C VAL A 95 3.21 9.81 5.93
N GLY A 96 4.22 9.78 5.06
CA GLY A 96 4.45 8.70 4.09
C GLY A 96 3.58 8.73 2.82
N LYS A 97 2.68 9.69 2.65
CA LYS A 97 1.80 9.76 1.46
C LYS A 97 2.45 10.48 0.30
N PHE A 98 3.55 9.93 -0.21
CA PHE A 98 4.34 10.56 -1.27
C PHE A 98 3.55 10.67 -2.59
N ILE A 99 2.92 9.57 -3.02
CA ILE A 99 2.02 9.54 -4.17
C ILE A 99 0.66 9.03 -3.69
N THR A 100 -0.42 9.72 -4.05
CA THR A 100 -1.80 9.27 -3.88
C THR A 100 -2.38 8.92 -5.24
N ILE A 101 -2.93 7.73 -5.36
CA ILE A 101 -3.54 7.19 -6.58
C ILE A 101 -5.03 6.96 -6.32
N TYR A 102 -5.83 7.34 -7.29
CA TYR A 102 -7.28 7.23 -7.30
C TYR A 102 -7.67 6.21 -8.37
N PRO A 103 -7.76 4.92 -8.01
CA PRO A 103 -8.09 3.86 -8.96
C PRO A 103 -9.56 3.94 -9.39
N ASP A 104 -9.88 3.27 -10.50
CA ASP A 104 -11.25 2.84 -10.74
C ASP A 104 -11.70 1.94 -9.59
N GLN A 105 -12.88 2.23 -9.06
CA GLN A 105 -13.41 1.56 -7.87
C GLN A 105 -13.80 0.11 -8.14
N SER A 106 -14.04 -0.26 -9.40
CA SER A 106 -14.29 -1.65 -9.82
C SER A 106 -13.03 -2.42 -10.23
N ALA A 107 -11.87 -1.76 -10.22
CA ALA A 107 -10.58 -2.37 -10.57
C ALA A 107 -9.51 -2.09 -9.50
N VAL A 108 -9.93 -1.89 -8.23
CA VAL A 108 -8.99 -1.50 -7.18
C VAL A 108 -8.07 -2.65 -6.81
N THR A 109 -8.56 -3.89 -6.83
CA THR A 109 -7.72 -5.05 -6.50
C THR A 109 -6.65 -5.26 -7.57
N GLU A 110 -7.00 -5.18 -8.86
CA GLU A 110 -6.05 -5.26 -9.97
C GLU A 110 -5.01 -4.14 -9.89
N THR A 111 -5.45 -2.92 -9.55
CA THR A 111 -4.55 -1.79 -9.38
C THR A 111 -3.60 -2.02 -8.19
N LEU A 112 -4.10 -2.54 -7.07
CA LEU A 112 -3.28 -2.88 -5.91
C LEU A 112 -2.26 -3.97 -6.21
N GLU A 113 -2.65 -5.03 -6.90
CA GLU A 113 -1.73 -6.12 -7.31
C GLU A 113 -0.64 -5.60 -8.24
N LEU A 114 -1.00 -4.78 -9.23
CA LEU A 114 -0.05 -4.14 -10.14
C LEU A 114 0.96 -3.28 -9.36
N LEU A 115 0.47 -2.37 -8.52
CA LEU A 115 1.33 -1.48 -7.75
C LEU A 115 2.15 -2.27 -6.73
N TYR A 116 1.60 -3.31 -6.12
CA TYR A 116 2.36 -4.18 -5.23
C TYR A 116 3.54 -4.78 -5.98
N TYR A 117 3.31 -5.44 -7.10
CA TYR A 117 4.35 -6.05 -7.93
C TYR A 117 5.51 -5.08 -8.23
N TYR A 118 5.19 -3.83 -8.56
CA TYR A 118 6.24 -2.85 -8.81
C TYR A 118 6.91 -2.37 -7.52
N PHE A 119 6.18 -2.05 -6.45
CA PHE A 119 6.70 -1.22 -5.35
C PHE A 119 6.90 -1.94 -4.00
N HIS A 120 6.51 -3.21 -3.84
CA HIS A 120 6.42 -3.85 -2.51
C HIS A 120 7.73 -3.92 -1.71
N ASP A 121 8.87 -3.88 -2.40
CA ASP A 121 10.21 -3.93 -1.83
C ASP A 121 10.90 -2.56 -1.73
N ASP A 122 10.29 -1.52 -2.29
CA ASP A 122 10.84 -0.16 -2.19
C ASP A 122 10.72 0.35 -0.74
N VAL A 123 11.78 0.98 -0.25
CA VAL A 123 11.80 1.51 1.13
C VAL A 123 10.82 2.67 1.26
N GLY A 124 9.98 2.64 2.29
CA GLY A 124 8.99 3.67 2.58
C GLY A 124 8.90 3.95 4.08
N ILE A 125 8.19 5.03 4.41
CA ILE A 125 7.75 5.31 5.78
C ILE A 125 6.34 4.75 5.93
N ARG A 126 6.06 4.14 7.09
CA ARG A 126 4.74 3.59 7.38
C ARG A 126 3.67 4.68 7.31
N VAL A 127 2.67 4.49 6.45
CA VAL A 127 1.48 5.36 6.40
C VAL A 127 0.55 4.99 7.55
N GLY A 128 0.59 5.81 8.61
CA GLY A 128 -0.07 5.54 9.88
C GLY A 128 -1.60 5.43 9.80
N SER A 129 -2.23 6.13 8.86
CA SER A 129 -3.70 6.14 8.66
C SER A 129 -4.25 5.04 7.74
N ASP A 130 -3.39 4.23 7.14
CA ASP A 130 -3.78 3.33 6.05
C ASP A 130 -3.46 1.86 6.37
N ILE A 131 -3.98 0.94 5.55
CA ILE A 131 -3.64 -0.49 5.60
C ILE A 131 -2.50 -0.75 4.62
N SER A 132 -1.45 -1.45 5.07
CA SER A 132 -0.38 -1.92 4.19
C SER A 132 -0.90 -3.13 3.41
N TYR A 133 -0.88 -3.03 2.08
CA TYR A 133 -1.34 -4.10 1.21
C TYR A 133 -0.40 -5.30 1.28
N LYS A 134 -0.95 -6.49 1.55
CA LYS A 134 -0.20 -7.75 1.73
C LYS A 134 0.97 -7.66 2.73
N GLN A 135 0.85 -6.80 3.75
CA GLN A 135 1.93 -6.48 4.69
C GLN A 135 3.22 -5.95 4.00
N GLY A 136 3.15 -5.43 2.77
CA GLY A 136 4.27 -4.78 2.08
C GLY A 136 4.77 -3.52 2.79
N LEU A 137 5.91 -3.00 2.33
CA LEU A 137 6.55 -1.84 2.98
C LEU A 137 6.18 -0.49 2.34
N ASN A 138 5.58 -0.51 1.14
CA ASN A 138 5.49 0.70 0.34
C ASN A 138 4.08 1.05 -0.14
N VAL A 139 3.25 0.03 -0.41
CA VAL A 139 1.90 0.21 -0.95
C VAL A 139 0.89 0.14 0.18
N TYR A 140 0.15 1.22 0.35
CA TYR A 140 -0.88 1.39 1.37
C TYR A 140 -2.20 1.77 0.72
N TYR A 141 -3.32 1.51 1.39
CA TYR A 141 -4.63 1.87 0.87
C TYR A 141 -5.62 2.11 1.99
N ARG A 142 -6.65 2.90 1.68
CA ARG A 142 -7.79 3.12 2.57
C ARG A 142 -9.03 3.52 1.77
N TYR A 143 -10.19 3.30 2.36
CA TYR A 143 -11.46 3.82 1.88
C TYR A 143 -11.75 5.17 2.57
N GLY A 144 -12.20 6.18 1.83
CA GLY A 144 -12.43 7.51 2.37
C GLY A 144 -12.92 8.53 1.35
N THR A 145 -12.99 9.80 1.75
CA THR A 145 -13.41 10.90 0.86
C THR A 145 -12.41 11.08 -0.28
N LEU A 146 -12.87 11.13 -1.53
CA LEU A 146 -12.03 11.38 -2.71
C LEU A 146 -11.89 12.87 -3.03
N LEU A 147 -13.02 13.57 -2.97
CA LEU A 147 -13.16 15.02 -3.11
C LEU A 147 -13.24 15.68 -1.71
N ASP A 148 -13.06 16.99 -1.64
CA ASP A 148 -13.26 17.75 -0.41
C ASP A 148 -14.76 17.74 -0.05
N ASP A 149 -15.17 16.74 0.73
CA ASP A 149 -16.51 16.63 1.28
C ASP A 149 -16.58 17.48 2.56
N VAL A 150 -17.01 18.73 2.40
CA VAL A 150 -17.13 19.72 3.47
C VAL A 150 -18.23 19.33 4.47
N GLU A 151 -19.18 18.50 4.06
CA GLU A 151 -20.31 18.06 4.90
C GLU A 151 -19.94 16.83 5.75
N ASN A 152 -19.06 15.96 5.26
CA ASN A 152 -18.64 14.75 5.96
C ASN A 152 -17.11 14.63 6.08
N ILE A 153 -16.58 15.17 7.19
CA ILE A 153 -15.16 15.06 7.52
C ILE A 153 -14.79 13.59 7.72
N ASP A 154 -13.99 13.06 6.79
CA ASP A 154 -13.37 11.76 6.89
C ASP A 154 -12.47 11.70 8.13
N LYS A 155 -12.94 10.98 9.16
CA LYS A 155 -12.20 10.80 10.43
C LYS A 155 -10.95 9.93 10.28
N ARG A 156 -10.68 9.42 9.08
CA ARG A 156 -9.57 8.52 8.75
C ARG A 156 -9.57 7.27 9.61
N ASP A 157 -10.77 6.81 9.95
CA ASP A 157 -10.96 5.58 10.70
C ASP A 157 -10.63 4.39 9.79
N LYS A 158 -9.60 3.62 10.16
CA LYS A 158 -9.24 2.38 9.46
C LYS A 158 -10.35 1.33 9.48
N LYS A 159 -11.37 1.52 10.31
CA LYS A 159 -12.54 0.66 10.44
C LYS A 159 -13.71 1.11 9.56
N LEU A 160 -13.60 2.21 8.80
CA LEU A 160 -14.61 2.60 7.81
C LEU A 160 -14.81 1.47 6.82
N LYS A 161 -15.90 0.72 7.00
CA LYS A 161 -16.26 -0.37 6.12
C LYS A 161 -16.71 0.24 4.79
N PRO A 162 -16.18 -0.23 3.65
CA PRO A 162 -16.69 0.16 2.34
C PRO A 162 -18.20 -0.04 2.29
N SER A 163 -18.91 0.84 1.58
CA SER A 163 -20.34 0.62 1.32
C SER A 163 -20.55 -0.72 0.60
N SER A 164 -21.75 -1.29 0.66
CA SER A 164 -22.06 -2.60 0.08
C SER A 164 -21.71 -2.73 -1.40
N ASN A 165 -21.68 -1.61 -2.12
CA ASN A 165 -21.52 -1.54 -3.56
C ASN A 165 -20.07 -1.32 -4.01
N VAL A 166 -19.13 -1.28 -3.06
CA VAL A 166 -17.70 -1.08 -3.34
C VAL A 166 -17.01 -2.44 -3.39
N GLU A 167 -16.05 -2.58 -4.30
CA GLU A 167 -15.24 -3.77 -4.43
C GLU A 167 -14.59 -4.12 -3.07
N LYS A 168 -14.79 -5.38 -2.65
CA LYS A 168 -14.32 -5.89 -1.37
C LYS A 168 -12.90 -6.43 -1.52
N ILE A 169 -11.92 -5.70 -1.02
CA ILE A 169 -10.53 -6.16 -0.99
C ILE A 169 -10.37 -7.17 0.17
N TYR A 170 -9.98 -8.40 -0.14
CA TYR A 170 -9.83 -9.47 0.86
C TYR A 170 -8.80 -9.13 1.95
N ASP A 171 -7.63 -8.62 1.53
CA ASP A 171 -6.54 -8.19 2.43
C ASP A 171 -7.00 -7.17 3.49
N TYR A 172 -8.05 -6.40 3.21
CA TYR A 172 -8.57 -5.37 4.10
C TYR A 172 -9.19 -5.95 5.38
N ARG A 173 -9.67 -7.19 5.33
CA ARG A 173 -10.36 -7.87 6.44
C ARG A 173 -9.49 -8.92 7.13
N LEU A 174 -8.30 -9.19 6.59
CA LEU A 174 -7.42 -10.22 7.11
C LEU A 174 -6.92 -9.84 8.50
N GLU A 175 -7.22 -10.68 9.48
CA GLU A 175 -6.61 -10.56 10.81
C GLU A 175 -5.12 -10.91 10.72
N ARG A 176 -4.28 -10.07 11.31
CA ARG A 176 -2.82 -10.20 11.23
C ARG A 176 -2.26 -10.47 12.61
N TYR A 177 -1.56 -11.59 12.75
CA TYR A 177 -0.95 -12.04 14.00
C TYR A 177 0.57 -12.06 13.86
N ASN A 178 1.27 -11.41 14.79
CA ASN A 178 2.75 -11.41 14.83
C ASN A 178 3.31 -12.61 15.62
N SER A 179 2.44 -13.32 16.33
CA SER A 179 2.76 -14.54 17.07
C SER A 179 1.59 -15.50 16.97
N LEU A 180 1.87 -16.80 17.11
CA LEU A 180 0.84 -17.81 17.13
C LEU A 180 -0.13 -17.54 18.29
N PRO A 181 -1.45 -17.43 18.06
CA PRO A 181 -2.41 -17.25 19.13
C PRO A 181 -2.36 -18.42 20.14
N THR A 182 -2.42 -18.11 21.43
CA THR A 182 -2.43 -19.10 22.53
C THR A 182 -3.64 -20.04 22.51
N ARG A 183 -4.66 -19.72 21.70
CA ARG A 183 -5.80 -20.59 21.39
C ARG A 183 -5.41 -21.92 20.74
N TYR A 184 -4.27 -21.98 20.06
CA TYR A 184 -3.84 -23.16 19.33
C TYR A 184 -2.75 -23.91 20.09
N LEU A 185 -3.04 -25.15 20.46
CA LEU A 185 -2.05 -26.07 20.99
C LEU A 185 -1.36 -26.80 19.83
N ILE A 186 -0.08 -26.50 19.58
CA ILE A 186 0.69 -27.18 18.53
C ILE A 186 0.90 -28.64 18.90
N LEU A 187 0.49 -29.53 18.00
CA LEU A 187 0.63 -30.98 18.15
C LEU A 187 1.85 -31.49 17.39
N GLU A 188 2.07 -30.98 16.17
CA GLU A 188 3.12 -31.45 15.28
C GLU A 188 3.53 -30.37 14.28
N ALA A 189 4.81 -30.32 13.91
CA ALA A 189 5.27 -29.58 12.76
C ALA A 189 5.26 -30.49 11.52
N ILE A 190 4.21 -30.40 10.69
CA ILE A 190 4.04 -31.22 9.49
C ILE A 190 5.15 -30.92 8.47
N LYS A 191 5.56 -29.64 8.37
CA LYS A 191 6.59 -29.20 7.43
C LYS A 191 7.31 -27.96 7.94
N GLN A 192 8.64 -28.00 7.93
CA GLN A 192 9.48 -26.85 8.24
C GLN A 192 10.38 -26.51 7.04
N LYS A 193 10.40 -25.24 6.63
CA LYS A 193 11.36 -24.70 5.66
C LYS A 193 11.87 -23.34 6.17
N GLY A 194 13.08 -23.33 6.72
CA GLY A 194 13.68 -22.11 7.29
C GLY A 194 12.76 -21.46 8.33
N PRO A 195 12.44 -20.16 8.24
CA PRO A 195 11.54 -19.45 9.15
C PRO A 195 10.04 -19.64 8.82
N SER A 196 9.67 -20.49 7.86
CA SER A 196 8.29 -20.73 7.44
C SER A 196 7.90 -22.20 7.60
N GLY A 197 6.60 -22.50 7.73
CA GLY A 197 6.17 -23.87 7.99
C GLY A 197 4.67 -24.12 7.99
N VAL A 198 4.32 -25.39 8.22
CA VAL A 198 2.95 -25.90 8.37
C VAL A 198 2.90 -26.74 9.64
N LEU A 199 1.95 -26.42 10.51
CA LEU A 199 1.73 -27.04 11.81
C LEU A 199 0.37 -27.73 11.84
N LEU A 200 0.29 -28.86 12.52
CA LEU A 200 -0.95 -29.42 13.02
C LEU A 200 -1.18 -28.90 14.44
N ALA A 201 -2.34 -28.34 14.69
CA ALA A 201 -2.70 -27.83 16.02
C ALA A 201 -4.09 -28.30 16.44
N LEU A 202 -4.34 -28.30 17.74
CA LEU A 202 -5.68 -28.38 18.32
C LEU A 202 -6.17 -26.97 18.62
N ASP A 203 -7.29 -26.58 18.02
CA ASP A 203 -8.01 -25.39 18.44
C ASP A 203 -8.69 -25.66 19.79
N LEU A 204 -8.21 -25.00 20.84
CA LEU A 204 -8.70 -25.22 22.21
C LEU A 204 -10.14 -24.78 22.42
N GLN A 205 -10.69 -23.91 21.56
CA GLN A 205 -12.07 -23.44 21.64
C GLN A 205 -13.02 -24.43 20.97
N THR A 206 -12.75 -24.83 19.73
CA THR A 206 -13.64 -25.71 18.94
C THR A 206 -13.37 -27.19 19.20
N LYS A 207 -12.22 -27.53 19.80
CA LYS A 207 -11.72 -28.91 20.00
C LYS A 207 -11.44 -29.66 18.69
N LEU A 208 -11.31 -28.94 17.57
CA LEU A 208 -10.99 -29.51 16.27
C LEU A 208 -9.49 -29.43 15.98
N LYS A 209 -8.97 -30.42 15.25
CA LYS A 209 -7.64 -30.34 14.65
C LYS A 209 -7.67 -29.35 13.49
N VAL A 210 -6.69 -28.47 13.44
CA VAL A 210 -6.53 -27.44 12.41
C VAL A 210 -5.12 -27.48 11.83
N ILE A 211 -5.00 -27.02 10.58
CA ILE A 211 -3.72 -26.81 9.92
C ILE A 211 -3.39 -25.32 9.99
N ILE A 212 -2.22 -24.99 10.50
CA ILE A 212 -1.74 -23.61 10.59
C ILE A 212 -0.52 -23.47 9.70
N ARG A 213 -0.60 -22.61 8.68
CA ARG A 213 0.54 -22.24 7.86
C ARG A 213 1.04 -20.85 8.28
N TYR A 214 2.35 -20.71 8.42
CA TYR A 214 3.00 -19.45 8.74
C TYR A 214 4.19 -19.21 7.80
N ALA A 215 4.48 -17.93 7.54
CA ALA A 215 5.52 -17.52 6.61
C ALA A 215 6.20 -16.24 7.07
N GLU A 216 7.49 -16.11 6.75
CA GLU A 216 8.31 -14.94 7.05
C GLU A 216 8.55 -14.13 5.78
N LYS A 217 8.60 -12.80 5.92
CA LYS A 217 8.91 -11.91 4.79
C LYS A 217 10.32 -12.18 4.28
N TYR A 218 10.56 -12.05 2.97
CA TYR A 218 11.83 -12.21 2.27
C TYR A 218 12.41 -13.63 2.27
N TYR A 219 11.80 -14.58 2.97
CA TYR A 219 12.22 -15.96 2.86
C TYR A 219 11.71 -16.58 1.55
N ASN A 220 12.59 -17.34 0.88
CA ASN A 220 12.29 -18.00 -0.39
C ASN A 220 11.77 -17.03 -1.47
N ILE A 221 12.39 -15.85 -1.54
CA ILE A 221 12.10 -14.81 -2.52
C ILE A 221 12.64 -15.19 -3.90
N GLU A 222 11.82 -14.98 -4.94
CA GLU A 222 12.20 -15.19 -6.33
C GLU A 222 12.65 -13.89 -7.01
N SER A 223 13.21 -13.98 -8.22
CA SER A 223 13.66 -12.81 -8.98
C SER A 223 12.54 -11.80 -9.28
N ALA A 224 11.28 -12.23 -9.25
CA ALA A 224 10.10 -11.39 -9.38
C ALA A 224 9.70 -10.65 -8.09
N GLY A 225 10.45 -10.78 -7.00
CA GLY A 225 10.15 -10.17 -5.70
C GLY A 225 9.16 -10.95 -4.83
N ILE A 226 8.54 -12.01 -5.36
CA ILE A 226 7.53 -12.80 -4.65
C ILE A 226 8.20 -13.70 -3.60
N ASP A 227 7.80 -13.54 -2.33
CA ASP A 227 8.31 -14.31 -1.19
C ASP A 227 7.30 -15.34 -0.62
N GLU A 228 7.70 -16.10 0.41
CA GLU A 228 6.84 -17.12 1.02
C GLU A 228 5.59 -16.54 1.69
N ARG A 229 5.65 -15.30 2.17
CA ARG A 229 4.51 -14.61 2.77
C ARG A 229 3.51 -14.18 1.70
N ASP A 230 3.96 -13.73 0.54
CA ASP A 230 3.07 -13.44 -0.60
C ASP A 230 2.31 -14.70 -1.04
N ARG A 231 3.00 -15.85 -1.07
CA ARG A 231 2.38 -17.15 -1.36
C ARG A 231 1.37 -17.56 -0.28
N LEU A 232 1.64 -17.28 0.99
CA LEU A 232 0.71 -17.53 2.08
C LEU A 232 -0.58 -16.70 1.94
N ILE A 233 -0.46 -15.40 1.70
CA ILE A 233 -1.60 -14.51 1.53
C ILE A 233 -2.44 -14.91 0.31
N SER A 234 -1.78 -15.26 -0.80
CA SER A 234 -2.45 -15.73 -2.02
C SER A 234 -3.17 -17.06 -1.82
N ALA A 235 -2.59 -18.00 -1.06
CA ALA A 235 -3.27 -19.25 -0.72
C ALA A 235 -4.49 -19.01 0.19
N SER A 236 -4.38 -18.08 1.15
CA SER A 236 -5.48 -17.70 2.04
C SER A 236 -6.67 -17.14 1.27
N SER A 237 -6.42 -16.29 0.27
CA SER A 237 -7.49 -15.69 -0.53
C SER A 237 -8.21 -16.69 -1.42
N LEU A 238 -7.54 -17.75 -1.88
CA LEU A 238 -8.15 -18.84 -2.64
C LEU A 238 -9.11 -19.66 -1.77
N LEU A 239 -8.68 -20.03 -0.56
CA LEU A 239 -9.52 -20.82 0.36
C LEU A 239 -10.84 -20.10 0.67
N GLU A 240 -10.82 -18.79 0.83
CA GLU A 240 -12.01 -18.01 1.17
C GLU A 240 -12.95 -17.75 -0.02
N LYS A 241 -12.44 -17.79 -1.26
CA LYS A 241 -13.28 -17.72 -2.46
C LYS A 241 -14.16 -18.96 -2.64
N ASP A 242 -13.73 -20.10 -2.12
CA ASP A 242 -14.48 -21.38 -2.20
C ASP A 242 -15.54 -21.51 -1.08
N PHE A 243 -15.60 -20.58 -0.13
CA PHE A 243 -16.57 -20.56 0.98
C PHE A 243 -17.59 -19.40 0.92
N VAL A 244 -17.70 -18.70 -0.23
CA VAL A 244 -18.71 -17.67 -0.49
C VAL A 244 -19.69 -18.12 -1.58
#